data_AF-A0A959CB83-F1
#
_entry.id   AF-A0A959CB83-F1
#
_cell.length_a   1.000
_cell.length_b   1.000
_cell.length_c   1.000
_cell.angle_alpha   90.00
_cell.angle_beta   90.00
_cell.angle_gamma   90.00
#
_symmetry.space_group_name_H-M   'P 1'
#
loop_
_entity.id
_entity.type
_entity.pdbx_description
1 polymer ?
#
loop_
_entity_poly.entity_id
_entity_poly.type
_entity_poly.pdbx_seq_one_letter_code
_entity_poly.pdbx_strand_id
1 'polypeptide(L)'
;ISGNGITKPGYLYGTMHVSEKLVFNLSDSFFTALKYVDMVALETDHDAWQEFTDDLSGDDDDVLSLRNPYAYYSGRNYNQNLYNESFNFESPDNDLLGAMLSSKPMMTNEFLYRSNMYRQEYEEDTYLDLFIFQAGKKLGKEVIGLETLEGSYEAAMRAQIPDDDDKKANNYYRGGYFDPSKMEEAYRNQDLSLLDSLNKLSSPGKNFQRWMLDERNIIMANRIDSILQSGTSLFSAVGAAHLPGETGVIWLLREKGYQVRAVKFTANNGNQDKETIEKMRFPVHFGKQWSKDSLWSADAPGRFYPTASYKGFEQHLCADMNNGAFYAVYRLKTFGWWTGQSPEYVAERLDSILYEKIPGKIQDRTRLETPFPGHQVTTRTRRGDVQRYKIYVTPFEVIMFTTGGNGDYALGEEADRFMNSIRFLETVKTA
;
A
#
# COMPACT_ATOMS: atom_id res chain seq x y z
N ILE A 1 26.58 6.09 12.42
CA ILE A 1 27.22 4.84 12.88
C ILE A 1 28.63 4.83 12.30
N SER A 2 29.67 4.77 13.14
CA SER A 2 31.09 4.78 12.75
C SER A 2 31.93 3.99 13.75
N GLY A 3 33.23 3.82 13.51
CA GLY A 3 34.10 3.03 14.38
C GLY A 3 34.01 1.52 14.07
N ASN A 4 34.43 0.66 15.00
CA ASN A 4 34.37 -0.79 14.83
C ASN A 4 34.95 -1.32 13.48
N GLY A 5 36.03 -0.70 12.99
CA GLY A 5 36.72 -1.12 11.76
C GLY A 5 36.07 -0.70 10.43
N ILE A 6 34.89 -0.09 10.40
CA ILE A 6 34.25 0.33 9.14
C ILE A 6 34.87 1.62 8.60
N THR A 7 35.05 1.69 7.27
CA THR A 7 35.70 2.80 6.57
C THR A 7 34.73 3.88 6.10
N LYS A 8 33.47 3.51 5.85
CA LYS A 8 32.37 4.43 5.54
C LYS A 8 31.33 4.40 6.66
N PRO A 9 30.79 5.56 7.08
CA PRO A 9 29.75 5.57 8.10
C PRO A 9 28.41 5.04 7.56
N GLY A 10 27.64 4.41 8.43
CA GLY A 10 26.21 4.15 8.24
C GLY A 10 25.34 5.19 8.94
N TYR A 11 24.06 5.23 8.60
CA TYR A 11 23.05 6.12 9.16
C TYR A 11 21.85 5.32 9.65
N LEU A 12 21.27 5.73 10.77
CA LEU A 12 20.08 5.14 11.36
C LEU A 12 19.06 6.27 11.54
N TYR A 13 17.84 6.05 11.02
CA TYR A 13 16.77 7.02 11.02
C TYR A 13 15.50 6.42 11.63
N GLY A 14 14.83 7.20 12.48
CA GLY A 14 13.57 6.82 13.12
C GLY A 14 12.37 7.28 12.30
N THR A 15 11.59 6.36 11.75
CA THR A 15 10.37 6.65 10.99
C THR A 15 9.13 6.59 11.88
N MET A 16 8.02 7.09 11.36
CA MET A 16 6.67 6.76 11.82
C MET A 16 5.88 6.31 10.60
N HIS A 17 5.04 5.29 10.78
CA HIS A 17 4.30 4.60 9.72
C HIS A 17 3.08 5.37 9.20
N VAL A 18 3.27 6.66 8.94
CA VAL A 18 2.19 7.61 8.74
C VAL A 18 2.51 8.61 7.62
N SER A 19 1.48 9.28 7.11
CA SER A 19 1.57 10.20 5.97
C SER A 19 1.51 11.68 6.37
N GLU A 20 1.40 12.03 7.66
CA GLU A 20 1.31 13.44 8.07
C GLU A 20 2.55 14.25 7.68
N LYS A 21 2.34 15.50 7.27
CA LYS A 21 3.40 16.47 6.94
C LYS A 21 4.46 16.63 8.03
N LEU A 22 4.10 16.34 9.29
CA LEU A 22 5.02 16.33 10.42
C LEU A 22 6.26 15.48 10.15
N VAL A 23 6.08 14.26 9.65
CA VAL A 23 7.18 13.29 9.49
C VAL A 23 8.00 13.57 8.23
N PHE A 24 7.48 14.42 7.35
CA PHE A 24 8.13 14.87 6.11
C PHE A 24 8.87 16.20 6.24
N ASN A 25 9.01 16.75 7.45
CA ASN A 25 9.89 17.88 7.71
C ASN A 25 11.38 17.43 7.70
N LEU A 26 11.82 16.95 6.54
CA LEU A 26 13.12 16.32 6.32
C LEU A 26 14.19 17.39 6.08
N SER A 27 15.30 17.27 6.79
CA SER A 27 16.45 18.18 6.67
C SER A 27 17.34 17.87 5.47
N ASP A 28 18.21 18.81 5.10
CA ASP A 28 19.30 18.58 4.13
C ASP A 28 20.18 17.35 4.47
N SER A 29 20.40 17.12 5.77
CA SER A 29 21.25 16.07 6.29
C SER A 29 20.64 14.69 6.05
N PHE A 30 19.30 14.58 6.04
CA PHE A 30 18.59 13.36 5.66
C PHE A 30 18.91 13.00 4.21
N PHE A 31 18.73 13.93 3.28
CA PHE A 31 18.98 13.69 1.86
C PHE A 31 20.46 13.48 1.55
N THR A 32 21.34 14.20 2.25
CA THR A 32 22.79 14.01 2.14
C THR A 32 23.19 12.61 2.57
N ALA A 33 22.69 12.14 3.72
CA ALA A 33 22.96 10.78 4.20
C ALA A 33 22.40 9.73 3.23
N LEU A 34 21.16 9.90 2.78
CA LEU A 34 20.52 8.99 1.83
C LEU A 34 21.32 8.90 0.53
N LYS A 35 21.75 10.02 -0.05
CA LYS A 35 22.54 10.07 -1.29
C LYS A 35 23.95 9.48 -1.12
N TYR A 36 24.58 9.66 0.05
CA TYR A 36 25.97 9.25 0.30
C TYR A 36 26.15 7.72 0.45
N VAL A 37 25.14 7.02 0.96
CA VAL A 37 25.25 5.59 1.23
C VAL A 37 25.17 4.72 -0.03
N ASP A 38 25.73 3.52 0.03
CA ASP A 38 25.68 2.54 -1.05
C ASP A 38 24.31 1.82 -1.10
N MET A 39 23.69 1.61 0.07
CA MET A 39 22.46 0.81 0.25
C MET A 39 21.46 1.49 1.20
N VAL A 40 20.17 1.23 0.99
CA VAL A 40 19.08 1.63 1.89
C VAL A 40 18.44 0.38 2.49
N ALA A 41 18.13 0.39 3.77
CA ALA A 41 17.39 -0.68 4.42
C ALA A 41 16.21 -0.14 5.22
N LEU A 42 15.06 -0.77 5.03
CA LEU A 42 13.84 -0.54 5.81
C LEU A 42 13.62 -1.73 6.75
N GLU A 43 12.63 -1.68 7.63
CA GLU A 43 12.30 -2.84 8.47
C GLU A 43 12.06 -4.09 7.61
N THR A 44 11.15 -3.99 6.64
CA THR A 44 10.81 -5.08 5.73
C THR A 44 10.98 -4.67 4.27
N ASP A 45 11.13 -5.69 3.42
CA ASP A 45 11.22 -5.50 1.98
C ASP A 45 9.83 -5.20 1.39
N HIS A 46 9.66 -3.97 0.90
CA HIS A 46 8.40 -3.50 0.33
C HIS A 46 8.09 -4.11 -1.04
N ASP A 47 9.09 -4.59 -1.79
CA ASP A 47 8.84 -5.25 -3.08
C ASP A 47 8.06 -6.56 -2.91
N ALA A 48 8.24 -7.25 -1.78
CA ALA A 48 7.62 -8.54 -1.49
C ALA A 48 6.23 -8.44 -0.82
N TRP A 49 5.75 -7.24 -0.46
CA TRP A 49 4.52 -7.07 0.33
C TRP A 49 3.26 -7.61 -0.35
N GLN A 50 3.14 -7.41 -1.67
CA GLN A 50 1.94 -7.84 -2.40
C GLN A 50 1.88 -9.36 -2.51
N GLU A 51 3.00 -10.00 -2.84
CA GLU A 51 3.12 -11.46 -2.88
C GLU A 51 2.90 -12.08 -1.50
N PHE A 52 3.56 -11.55 -0.47
CA PHE A 52 3.36 -12.02 0.90
C PHE A 52 1.90 -11.87 1.37
N THR A 53 1.23 -10.77 0.99
CA THR A 53 -0.18 -10.57 1.33
C THR A 53 -1.08 -11.59 0.61
N ASP A 54 -0.80 -11.88 -0.65
CA ASP A 54 -1.49 -12.91 -1.45
C ASP A 54 -1.31 -14.29 -0.82
N ASP A 55 -0.07 -14.65 -0.44
CA ASP A 55 0.26 -15.92 0.21
C ASP A 55 -0.45 -16.08 1.56
N LEU A 56 -0.60 -15.00 2.33
CA LEU A 56 -1.34 -15.02 3.60
C LEU A 56 -2.85 -15.16 3.40
N SER A 57 -3.43 -14.51 2.38
CA SER A 57 -4.87 -14.67 2.08
C SER A 57 -5.20 -15.98 1.39
N GLY A 58 -4.26 -16.52 0.59
CA GLY A 58 -4.51 -17.62 -0.33
C GLY A 58 -5.66 -17.34 -1.31
N ASP A 59 -6.24 -18.42 -1.86
CA ASP A 59 -7.52 -18.38 -2.60
C ASP A 59 -8.74 -18.42 -1.64
N ASP A 60 -8.58 -18.02 -0.37
CA ASP A 60 -9.66 -18.07 0.60
C ASP A 60 -10.67 -16.93 0.36
N ASP A 61 -11.79 -17.28 -0.27
CA ASP A 61 -12.91 -16.37 -0.53
C ASP A 61 -13.46 -15.72 0.75
N ASP A 62 -13.31 -16.34 1.93
CA ASP A 62 -13.75 -15.74 3.20
C ASP A 62 -12.87 -14.52 3.56
N VAL A 63 -11.56 -14.59 3.33
CA VAL A 63 -10.64 -13.45 3.60
C VAL A 63 -10.87 -12.33 2.59
N LEU A 64 -11.02 -12.66 1.30
CA LEU A 64 -11.24 -11.69 0.24
C LEU A 64 -12.63 -11.03 0.32
N SER A 65 -13.63 -11.74 0.84
CA SER A 65 -14.99 -11.21 1.04
C SER A 65 -15.09 -10.23 2.21
N LEU A 66 -14.32 -10.43 3.29
CA LEU A 66 -14.29 -9.49 4.42
C LEU A 66 -13.77 -8.11 4.03
N ARG A 67 -12.90 -8.07 3.03
CA ARG A 67 -12.32 -6.82 2.56
C ARG A 67 -13.27 -6.12 1.56
N ASN A 68 -14.27 -6.81 1.03
CA ASN A 68 -15.11 -6.31 -0.05
C ASN A 68 -15.99 -5.09 0.37
N PRO A 69 -15.85 -3.92 -0.30
CA PRO A 69 -16.64 -2.72 0.02
C PRO A 69 -18.12 -2.82 -0.39
N TYR A 70 -18.49 -3.82 -1.20
CA TYR A 70 -19.85 -4.04 -1.71
C TYR A 70 -20.70 -4.97 -0.85
N ALA A 71 -20.12 -5.61 0.17
CA ALA A 71 -20.88 -6.45 1.09
C ALA A 71 -22.06 -5.69 1.77
N TYR A 72 -21.95 -4.36 1.87
CA TYR A 72 -23.03 -3.48 2.33
C TYR A 72 -24.16 -3.31 1.30
N TYR A 73 -23.82 -3.16 0.02
CA TYR A 73 -24.78 -2.92 -1.07
C TYR A 73 -25.54 -4.18 -1.49
N SER A 74 -24.94 -5.34 -1.30
CA SER A 74 -25.50 -6.64 -1.68
C SER A 74 -26.51 -7.23 -0.69
N GLY A 75 -26.75 -6.58 0.45
CA GLY A 75 -27.65 -7.03 1.51
C GLY A 75 -27.22 -8.36 2.17
N ARG A 76 -26.85 -8.33 3.46
CA ARG A 76 -26.68 -9.58 4.23
C ARG A 76 -28.04 -10.21 4.50
N ASN A 77 -28.46 -11.15 3.67
CA ASN A 77 -29.68 -11.90 3.87
C ASN A 77 -29.38 -13.13 4.74
N TYR A 78 -29.79 -13.12 6.01
CA TYR A 78 -29.51 -14.21 6.96
C TYR A 78 -30.34 -15.49 6.73
N ASN A 79 -31.22 -15.51 5.71
CA ASN A 79 -32.05 -16.66 5.32
C ASN A 79 -31.53 -17.37 4.05
N GLN A 80 -30.25 -17.22 3.72
CA GLN A 80 -29.64 -17.82 2.54
C GLN A 80 -29.42 -19.32 2.73
N ASN A 81 -29.84 -20.11 1.74
CA ASN A 81 -29.51 -21.52 1.64
C ASN A 81 -29.22 -21.89 0.18
N LEU A 82 -28.66 -23.10 -0.02
CA LEU A 82 -28.28 -23.63 -1.33
C LEU A 82 -29.41 -23.54 -2.37
N TYR A 83 -30.67 -23.70 -1.96
CA TYR A 83 -31.82 -23.78 -2.87
C TYR A 83 -32.36 -22.42 -3.30
N ASN A 84 -32.12 -21.37 -2.51
CA ASN A 84 -32.70 -20.05 -2.75
C ASN A 84 -31.74 -19.06 -3.45
N GLU A 85 -30.42 -19.25 -3.37
CA GLU A 85 -29.44 -18.32 -4.00
C GLU A 85 -28.55 -18.94 -5.08
N SER A 86 -28.26 -20.24 -5.07
CA SER A 86 -27.27 -20.83 -6.01
C SER A 86 -27.66 -20.75 -7.49
N PHE A 87 -28.93 -20.44 -7.77
CA PHE A 87 -29.48 -20.28 -9.11
C PHE A 87 -30.13 -18.91 -9.32
N ASN A 88 -29.92 -17.97 -8.40
CA ASN A 88 -30.48 -16.63 -8.53
C ASN A 88 -29.53 -15.73 -9.33
N PHE A 89 -29.73 -15.69 -10.64
CA PHE A 89 -28.96 -14.87 -11.57
C PHE A 89 -29.60 -13.49 -11.73
N GLU A 90 -29.27 -12.58 -10.83
CA GLU A 90 -29.81 -11.21 -10.86
C GLU A 90 -28.84 -10.23 -11.50
N SER A 91 -29.36 -9.40 -12.41
CA SER A 91 -28.57 -8.30 -12.95
C SER A 91 -28.32 -7.25 -11.86
N PRO A 92 -27.11 -6.67 -11.79
CA PRO A 92 -26.80 -5.59 -10.87
C PRO A 92 -27.71 -4.39 -11.15
N ASP A 93 -28.18 -3.77 -10.07
CA ASP A 93 -28.87 -2.49 -10.10
C ASP A 93 -27.87 -1.33 -10.30
N ASN A 94 -28.38 -0.09 -10.36
CA ASN A 94 -27.53 1.09 -10.56
C ASN A 94 -26.66 1.40 -9.34
N ASP A 95 -27.06 0.95 -8.15
CA ASP A 95 -26.27 1.16 -6.94
C ASP A 95 -25.03 0.28 -6.95
N LEU A 96 -25.14 -0.99 -7.32
CA LEU A 96 -24.01 -1.90 -7.44
C LEU A 96 -23.08 -1.51 -8.60
N LEU A 97 -23.63 -1.12 -9.75
CA LEU A 97 -22.83 -0.57 -10.86
C LEU A 97 -22.12 0.73 -10.46
N GLY A 98 -22.83 1.64 -9.78
CA GLY A 98 -22.27 2.89 -9.29
C GLY A 98 -21.20 2.68 -8.23
N ALA A 99 -21.38 1.69 -7.37
CA ALA A 99 -20.41 1.31 -6.37
C ALA A 99 -19.12 0.84 -7.08
N MET A 100 -19.20 -0.01 -8.12
CA MET A 100 -18.06 -0.44 -8.95
C MET A 100 -17.23 0.74 -9.45
N LEU A 101 -17.88 1.78 -9.97
CA LEU A 101 -17.23 2.98 -10.51
C LEU A 101 -16.58 3.85 -9.43
N SER A 102 -17.20 3.93 -8.25
CA SER A 102 -16.76 4.83 -7.17
C SER A 102 -15.66 4.24 -6.28
N SER A 103 -15.47 2.92 -6.35
CA SER A 103 -14.59 2.22 -5.43
C SER A 103 -13.12 2.40 -5.78
N LYS A 104 -12.35 2.83 -4.79
CA LYS A 104 -10.89 2.81 -4.88
C LYS A 104 -10.40 1.37 -4.83
N PRO A 105 -9.32 1.03 -5.56
CA PRO A 105 -8.81 -0.32 -5.47
C PRO A 105 -8.36 -0.59 -4.05
N MET A 106 -8.81 -1.70 -3.50
CA MET A 106 -8.56 -2.09 -2.14
C MET A 106 -7.09 -2.37 -1.93
N MET A 107 -6.60 -2.22 -0.69
CA MET A 107 -5.18 -2.29 -0.33
C MET A 107 -4.31 -1.18 -0.93
N THR A 108 -4.79 -0.34 -1.86
CA THR A 108 -3.99 0.80 -2.35
C THR A 108 -3.64 1.76 -1.23
N ASN A 109 -4.55 2.01 -0.27
CA ASN A 109 -4.22 2.82 0.89
C ASN A 109 -3.12 2.17 1.73
N GLU A 110 -3.18 0.86 1.99
CA GLU A 110 -2.19 0.15 2.80
C GLU A 110 -0.81 0.12 2.15
N PHE A 111 -0.76 -0.12 0.84
CA PHE A 111 0.50 -0.24 0.10
C PHE A 111 1.12 1.10 -0.27
N LEU A 112 0.31 2.09 -0.67
CA LEU A 112 0.83 3.31 -1.31
C LEU A 112 0.69 4.58 -0.47
N TYR A 113 -0.37 4.74 0.32
CA TYR A 113 -0.76 6.07 0.80
C TYR A 113 -0.74 6.22 2.32
N ARG A 114 -1.29 5.23 3.06
CA ARG A 114 -1.61 5.29 4.50
C ARG A 114 -2.25 6.63 4.88
N SER A 115 -3.21 7.05 4.07
CA SER A 115 -3.90 8.34 4.21
C SER A 115 -5.17 8.21 5.04
N ASN A 116 -5.50 9.26 5.78
CA ASN A 116 -6.75 9.39 6.51
C ASN A 116 -7.69 10.35 5.77
N MET A 117 -8.88 9.86 5.42
CA MET A 117 -9.87 10.63 4.65
C MET A 117 -10.24 11.98 5.28
N TYR A 118 -10.15 12.13 6.60
CA TYR A 118 -10.48 13.37 7.31
C TYR A 118 -9.29 14.32 7.46
N ARG A 119 -8.06 13.86 7.21
CA ARG A 119 -6.82 14.64 7.39
C ARG A 119 -5.99 14.77 6.12
N GLN A 120 -6.52 14.38 4.95
CA GLN A 120 -5.78 14.37 3.66
C GLN A 120 -5.03 15.67 3.35
N GLU A 121 -5.58 16.84 3.70
CA GLU A 121 -4.94 18.15 3.46
C GLU A 121 -3.68 18.39 4.32
N TYR A 122 -3.50 17.61 5.38
CA TYR A 122 -2.36 17.64 6.32
C TYR A 122 -1.41 16.45 6.12
N GLU A 123 -1.62 15.67 5.07
CA GLU A 123 -0.85 14.50 4.70
C GLU A 123 -0.08 14.76 3.41
N GLU A 124 0.92 13.92 3.17
CA GLU A 124 1.67 13.84 1.92
C GLU A 124 1.06 12.77 1.00
N ASP A 125 1.65 12.58 -0.17
CA ASP A 125 1.13 11.62 -1.15
C ASP A 125 1.52 10.17 -0.82
N THR A 126 2.35 9.95 0.20
CA THR A 126 2.70 8.62 0.71
C THR A 126 3.15 8.70 2.17
N TYR A 127 3.44 7.57 2.79
CA TYR A 127 4.03 7.50 4.13
C TYR A 127 5.57 7.46 4.05
N LEU A 128 6.22 7.86 5.14
CA LEU A 128 7.65 8.13 5.13
C LEU A 128 8.51 6.91 4.76
N ASP A 129 8.14 5.71 5.22
CA ASP A 129 8.87 4.48 4.90
C ASP A 129 8.85 4.20 3.39
N LEU A 130 7.70 4.34 2.73
CA LEU A 130 7.61 4.16 1.27
C LEU A 130 8.32 5.28 0.52
N PHE A 131 8.31 6.51 1.02
CA PHE A 131 9.12 7.58 0.44
C PHE A 131 10.61 7.22 0.47
N ILE A 132 11.13 6.70 1.60
CA ILE A 132 12.53 6.26 1.72
C ILE A 132 12.83 5.11 0.75
N PHE A 133 11.91 4.14 0.64
CA PHE A 133 11.99 3.04 -0.33
C PHE A 133 12.13 3.58 -1.76
N GLN A 134 11.19 4.43 -2.18
CA GLN A 134 11.14 5.03 -3.50
C GLN A 134 12.39 5.87 -3.78
N ALA A 135 12.81 6.67 -2.81
CA ALA A 135 14.00 7.50 -2.92
C ALA A 135 15.27 6.64 -3.09
N GLY A 136 15.39 5.53 -2.36
CA GLY A 136 16.47 4.56 -2.54
C GLY A 136 16.51 4.01 -3.97
N LYS A 137 15.39 3.48 -4.46
CA LYS A 137 15.25 2.91 -5.81
C LYS A 137 15.53 3.95 -6.90
N LYS A 138 14.92 5.14 -6.82
CA LYS A 138 15.08 6.23 -7.80
C LYS A 138 16.49 6.81 -7.83
N LEU A 139 17.23 6.75 -6.72
CA LEU A 139 18.64 7.12 -6.66
C LEU A 139 19.59 5.97 -7.06
N GLY A 140 19.06 4.85 -7.57
CA GLY A 140 19.84 3.72 -8.05
C GLY A 140 20.50 2.89 -6.95
N LYS A 141 19.97 2.95 -5.72
CA LYS A 141 20.50 2.20 -4.57
C LYS A 141 19.82 0.85 -4.48
N GLU A 142 20.56 -0.13 -3.97
CA GLU A 142 19.96 -1.36 -3.50
C GLU A 142 19.11 -1.06 -2.27
N VAL A 143 17.88 -1.58 -2.24
CA VAL A 143 16.94 -1.40 -1.13
C VAL A 143 16.55 -2.77 -0.61
N ILE A 144 16.67 -2.98 0.70
CA ILE A 144 16.46 -4.29 1.35
C ILE A 144 15.63 -4.15 2.64
N GLY A 145 15.10 -5.28 3.14
CA GLY A 145 14.58 -5.41 4.50
C GLY A 145 15.69 -5.74 5.52
N LEU A 146 15.57 -5.22 6.74
CA LEU A 146 16.40 -5.59 7.89
C LEU A 146 15.91 -6.88 8.57
N GLU A 147 14.63 -7.20 8.40
CA GLU A 147 13.96 -8.42 8.83
C GLU A 147 13.12 -9.00 7.67
N THR A 148 12.65 -10.24 7.83
CA THR A 148 11.78 -10.91 6.85
C THR A 148 10.32 -10.63 7.16
N LEU A 149 9.47 -10.62 6.13
CA LEU A 149 8.03 -10.39 6.29
C LEU A 149 7.37 -11.46 7.17
N GLU A 150 7.79 -12.72 7.02
CA GLU A 150 7.31 -13.83 7.84
C GLU A 150 7.65 -13.60 9.31
N GLY A 151 8.88 -13.14 9.59
CA GLY A 151 9.34 -12.86 10.96
C GLY A 151 8.58 -11.70 11.60
N SER A 152 8.39 -10.61 10.85
CA SER A 152 7.59 -9.46 11.30
C SER A 152 6.14 -9.85 11.56
N TYR A 153 5.55 -10.67 10.70
CA TYR A 153 4.18 -11.17 10.85
C TYR A 153 4.05 -12.11 12.06
N GLU A 154 4.97 -13.06 12.23
CA GLU A 154 5.00 -13.95 13.39
C GLU A 154 5.13 -13.15 14.71
N ALA A 155 6.00 -12.15 14.73
CA ALA A 155 6.16 -11.25 15.86
C ALA A 155 4.86 -10.51 16.18
N ALA A 156 4.18 -9.97 15.17
CA ALA A 156 2.88 -9.31 15.33
C ALA A 156 1.80 -10.27 15.87
N MET A 157 1.78 -11.52 15.42
CA MET A 157 0.87 -12.55 15.94
C MET A 157 1.16 -12.91 17.40
N ARG A 158 2.45 -13.08 17.75
CA ARG A 158 2.86 -13.40 19.13
C ARG A 158 2.63 -12.24 20.11
N ALA A 159 2.76 -11.00 19.64
CA ALA A 159 2.49 -9.80 20.42
C ALA A 159 1.02 -9.69 20.87
N GLN A 160 0.09 -10.33 20.15
CA GLN A 160 -1.34 -10.37 20.49
C GLN A 160 -1.70 -11.46 21.50
N ILE A 161 -0.77 -12.38 21.81
CA ILE A 161 -0.99 -13.42 22.82
C ILE A 161 -1.09 -12.72 24.19
N PRO A 162 -2.20 -12.89 24.93
CA PRO A 162 -2.35 -12.29 26.25
C PRO A 162 -1.22 -12.73 27.19
N ASP A 163 -0.75 -11.83 28.05
CA ASP A 163 0.24 -12.19 29.06
C ASP A 163 -0.38 -13.13 30.11
N ASP A 164 0.41 -14.05 30.69
CA ASP A 164 -0.09 -14.91 31.78
C ASP A 164 -0.59 -14.09 33.00
N ASP A 165 -0.05 -12.88 33.18
CA ASP A 165 -0.43 -11.91 34.22
C ASP A 165 -1.65 -11.03 33.85
N ASP A 166 -2.15 -11.08 32.60
CA ASP A 166 -3.16 -10.13 32.06
C ASP A 166 -4.55 -10.26 32.71
N LYS A 167 -4.83 -11.37 33.40
CA LYS A 167 -6.10 -11.50 34.14
C LYS A 167 -6.27 -10.45 35.23
N LYS A 168 -5.18 -9.78 35.69
CA LYS A 168 -5.23 -8.69 36.67
C LYS A 168 -4.95 -7.30 36.09
N ALA A 169 -4.21 -7.19 34.98
CA ALA A 169 -3.83 -5.91 34.38
C ALA A 169 -4.96 -5.25 33.56
N ASN A 170 -5.94 -6.04 33.11
CA ASN A 170 -7.03 -5.60 32.22
C ASN A 170 -7.93 -4.46 32.78
N ASN A 171 -7.90 -4.22 34.10
CA ASN A 171 -8.68 -3.15 34.75
C ASN A 171 -7.90 -1.85 35.01
N TYR A 172 -6.56 -1.85 34.98
CA TYR A 172 -5.77 -0.66 35.36
C TYR A 172 -5.45 0.24 34.16
N TYR A 173 -5.26 -0.33 32.97
CA TYR A 173 -4.86 0.42 31.77
C TYR A 173 -6.01 0.87 30.86
N ARG A 174 -7.24 0.39 31.09
CA ARG A 174 -8.43 0.87 30.34
C ARG A 174 -8.86 2.31 30.70
N GLY A 175 -8.27 2.92 31.75
CA GLY A 175 -8.66 4.25 32.24
C GLY A 175 -7.71 5.40 31.87
N GLY A 176 -6.52 5.12 31.33
CA GLY A 176 -5.57 6.16 30.92
C GLY A 176 -5.85 6.58 29.49
N TYR A 177 -6.39 7.78 29.28
CA TYR A 177 -6.52 8.35 27.94
C TYR A 177 -5.12 8.53 27.33
N PHE A 178 -4.74 7.63 26.43
CA PHE A 178 -3.55 7.81 25.60
C PHE A 178 -3.86 8.91 24.59
N ASP A 179 -3.06 9.97 24.60
CA ASP A 179 -3.19 11.10 23.69
C ASP A 179 -2.14 10.96 22.57
N PRO A 180 -2.54 10.59 21.34
CA PRO A 180 -1.62 10.43 20.22
C PRO A 180 -0.81 11.69 19.91
N SER A 181 -1.31 12.88 20.25
CA SER A 181 -0.61 14.15 20.00
C SER A 181 0.70 14.25 20.77
N LYS A 182 0.83 13.55 21.92
CA LYS A 182 2.07 13.49 22.69
C LYS A 182 3.16 12.69 21.98
N MET A 183 2.81 11.65 21.20
CA MET A 183 3.79 10.95 20.37
C MET A 183 4.28 11.82 19.24
N GLU A 184 3.37 12.56 18.58
CA GLU A 184 3.73 13.52 17.54
C GLU A 184 4.68 14.60 18.09
N GLU A 185 4.42 15.13 19.29
CA GLU A 185 5.27 16.12 19.95
C GLU A 185 6.65 15.53 20.31
N ALA A 186 6.68 14.35 20.91
CA ALA A 186 7.92 13.67 21.27
C ALA A 186 8.78 13.38 20.03
N TYR A 187 8.15 12.95 18.93
CA TYR A 187 8.83 12.74 17.65
C TYR A 187 9.38 14.05 17.08
N ARG A 188 8.57 15.13 17.06
CA ARG A 188 8.99 16.46 16.59
C ARG A 188 10.21 16.98 17.34
N ASN A 189 10.21 16.79 18.66
CA ASN A 189 11.28 17.22 19.55
C ASN A 189 12.45 16.24 19.62
N GLN A 190 12.37 15.11 18.90
CA GLN A 190 13.38 14.05 18.89
C GLN A 190 13.68 13.49 20.29
N ASP A 191 12.67 13.49 21.16
CA ASP A 191 12.78 13.01 22.53
C ASP A 191 12.54 11.49 22.57
N LEU A 192 13.64 10.75 22.37
CA LEU A 192 13.63 9.28 22.39
C LEU A 192 13.20 8.71 23.75
N SER A 193 13.47 9.40 24.85
CA SER A 193 13.09 8.94 26.19
C SER A 193 11.58 9.08 26.43
N LEU A 194 11.00 10.18 25.96
CA LEU A 194 9.55 10.38 25.99
C LEU A 194 8.85 9.41 25.03
N LEU A 195 9.39 9.17 23.83
CA LEU A 195 8.85 8.18 22.89
C LEU A 195 8.82 6.76 23.50
N ASP A 196 9.91 6.32 24.14
CA ASP A 196 9.96 5.03 24.84
C ASP A 196 8.88 4.92 25.93
N SER A 197 8.74 5.98 26.73
CA SER A 197 7.76 6.04 27.82
C SER A 197 6.32 6.00 27.31
N LEU A 198 6.02 6.75 26.23
CA LEU A 198 4.70 6.79 25.61
C LEU A 198 4.36 5.46 24.94
N ASN A 199 5.31 4.81 24.28
CA ASN A 199 5.11 3.52 23.64
C ASN A 199 4.81 2.40 24.66
N LYS A 200 5.56 2.37 25.77
CA LYS A 200 5.27 1.45 26.90
C LYS A 200 3.91 1.72 27.53
N LEU A 201 3.45 2.97 27.55
CA LEU A 201 2.13 3.34 28.04
C LEU A 201 1.01 2.93 27.09
N SER A 202 1.18 3.11 25.77
CA SER A 202 0.19 2.74 24.76
C SER A 202 0.04 1.24 24.60
N SER A 203 1.10 0.48 24.87
CA SER A 203 1.13 -0.97 24.67
C SER A 203 1.91 -1.66 25.80
N PRO A 204 1.35 -1.72 27.01
CA PRO A 204 2.07 -2.14 28.23
C PRO A 204 2.33 -3.65 28.33
N GLY A 205 1.82 -4.46 27.39
CA GLY A 205 1.96 -5.92 27.42
C GLY A 205 3.42 -6.37 27.27
N LYS A 206 3.84 -7.31 28.10
CA LYS A 206 5.19 -7.91 28.04
C LYS A 206 5.41 -8.60 26.70
N ASN A 207 4.42 -9.35 26.21
CA ASN A 207 4.47 -9.97 24.90
C ASN A 207 4.57 -8.93 23.78
N PHE A 208 3.85 -7.80 23.89
CA PHE A 208 3.97 -6.72 22.90
C PHE A 208 5.38 -6.14 22.87
N GLN A 209 5.92 -5.72 24.03
CA GLN A 209 7.28 -5.18 24.12
C GLN A 209 8.32 -6.17 23.58
N ARG A 210 8.22 -7.44 23.99
CA ARG A 210 9.16 -8.47 23.57
C ARG A 210 9.14 -8.69 22.05
N TRP A 211 7.96 -8.98 21.50
CA TRP A 211 7.85 -9.42 20.11
C TRP A 211 7.86 -8.25 19.13
N MET A 212 7.21 -7.13 19.44
CA MET A 212 7.18 -5.97 18.55
C MET A 212 8.47 -5.15 18.59
N LEU A 213 9.22 -5.17 19.69
CA LEU A 213 10.45 -4.39 19.82
C LEU A 213 11.68 -5.25 20.09
N ASP A 214 11.77 -5.93 21.24
CA ASP A 214 13.05 -6.47 21.72
C ASP A 214 13.67 -7.51 20.75
N GLU A 215 12.89 -8.51 20.32
CA GLU A 215 13.37 -9.57 19.42
C GLU A 215 13.68 -9.00 18.02
N ARG A 216 12.84 -8.09 17.52
CA ARG A 216 13.01 -7.43 16.22
C ARG A 216 14.23 -6.50 16.21
N ASN A 217 14.47 -5.77 17.30
CA ASN A 217 15.64 -4.90 17.45
C ASN A 217 16.95 -5.68 17.35
N ILE A 218 17.00 -6.88 17.95
CA ILE A 218 18.18 -7.76 17.89
C ILE A 218 18.43 -8.19 16.44
N ILE A 219 17.38 -8.62 15.72
CA ILE A 219 17.46 -9.02 14.32
C ILE A 219 17.98 -7.85 13.46
N MET A 220 17.34 -6.69 13.57
CA MET A 220 17.71 -5.50 12.79
C MET A 220 19.13 -5.03 13.12
N ALA A 221 19.53 -4.96 14.39
CA ALA A 221 20.87 -4.55 14.79
C ALA A 221 21.95 -5.52 14.27
N ASN A 222 21.68 -6.83 14.27
CA ASN A 222 22.56 -7.84 13.69
C ASN A 222 22.67 -7.69 12.16
N ARG A 223 21.56 -7.39 11.48
CA ARG A 223 21.55 -7.19 10.03
C ARG A 223 22.33 -5.93 9.64
N ILE A 224 22.12 -4.82 10.36
CA ILE A 224 22.86 -3.56 10.18
C ILE A 224 24.36 -3.82 10.36
N ASP A 225 24.75 -4.48 11.45
CA ASP A 225 26.14 -4.82 11.74
C ASP A 225 26.79 -5.65 10.62
N SER A 226 26.12 -6.72 10.18
CA SER A 226 26.62 -7.56 9.09
C SER A 226 26.86 -6.79 7.80
N ILE A 227 25.95 -5.88 7.42
CA ILE A 227 26.09 -5.07 6.21
C ILE A 227 27.26 -4.08 6.36
N LEU A 228 27.35 -3.38 7.48
CA LEU A 228 28.41 -2.40 7.70
C LEU A 228 29.80 -3.08 7.73
N GLN A 229 29.92 -4.25 8.35
CA GLN A 229 31.17 -5.03 8.37
C GLN A 229 31.57 -5.57 6.99
N SER A 230 30.62 -5.74 6.05
CA SER A 230 30.95 -6.09 4.66
C SER A 230 31.62 -4.95 3.88
N GLY A 231 31.69 -3.74 4.45
CA GLY A 231 32.22 -2.55 3.79
C GLY A 231 31.17 -1.70 3.06
N THR A 232 29.90 -2.11 3.11
CA THR A 232 28.77 -1.41 2.49
C THR A 232 28.25 -0.31 3.42
N SER A 233 28.24 0.94 2.95
CA SER A 233 27.60 2.03 3.72
C SER A 233 26.08 1.96 3.60
N LEU A 234 25.39 2.13 4.73
CA LEU A 234 23.97 1.82 4.85
C LEU A 234 23.17 3.01 5.42
N PHE A 235 22.01 3.31 4.82
CA PHE A 235 20.97 4.13 5.43
C PHE A 235 19.85 3.22 5.92
N SER A 236 19.75 3.02 7.23
CA SER A 236 18.74 2.20 7.89
C SER A 236 17.59 3.06 8.40
N ALA A 237 16.37 2.73 8.02
CA ALA A 237 15.15 3.36 8.49
C ALA A 237 14.30 2.34 9.24
N VAL A 238 14.06 2.60 10.52
CA VAL A 238 13.25 1.77 11.42
C VAL A 238 12.31 2.68 12.19
N GLY A 239 11.17 2.17 12.64
CA GLY A 239 10.22 2.89 13.46
C GLY A 239 10.91 3.49 14.69
N ALA A 240 10.58 4.72 15.04
CA ALA A 240 11.26 5.45 16.10
C ALA A 240 11.20 4.74 17.47
N ALA A 241 10.19 3.90 17.69
CA ALA A 241 10.05 3.05 18.88
C ALA A 241 11.16 1.99 19.01
N HIS A 242 11.82 1.61 17.92
CA HIS A 242 12.93 0.64 17.91
C HIS A 242 14.26 1.26 18.36
N LEU A 243 14.37 2.59 18.43
CA LEU A 243 15.63 3.28 18.71
C LEU A 243 16.04 3.31 20.19
N PRO A 244 15.15 3.68 21.14
CA PRO A 244 15.50 3.83 22.55
C PRO A 244 15.47 2.52 23.35
N GLY A 245 15.94 2.60 24.60
CA GLY A 245 15.86 1.51 25.57
C GLY A 245 17.10 0.62 25.59
N GLU A 246 17.13 -0.29 26.57
CA GLU A 246 18.21 -1.27 26.78
C GLU A 246 18.28 -2.32 25.67
N THR A 247 17.19 -2.52 24.94
CA THR A 247 17.12 -3.39 23.75
C THR A 247 17.02 -2.56 22.47
N GLY A 248 17.12 -1.23 22.55
CA GLY A 248 17.01 -0.34 21.39
C GLY A 248 18.17 -0.52 20.42
N VAL A 249 17.90 -0.34 19.12
CA VAL A 249 18.91 -0.50 18.06
C VAL A 249 20.14 0.41 18.30
N ILE A 250 19.95 1.61 18.86
CA ILE A 250 21.06 2.51 19.21
C ILE A 250 21.97 1.87 20.26
N TRP A 251 21.39 1.26 21.30
CA TRP A 251 22.15 0.61 22.36
C TRP A 251 22.85 -0.65 21.86
N LEU A 252 22.14 -1.50 21.11
CA LEU A 252 22.70 -2.73 20.55
C LEU A 252 23.88 -2.47 19.62
N LEU A 253 23.83 -1.42 18.79
CA LEU A 253 24.95 -1.03 17.95
C LEU A 253 26.15 -0.52 18.78
N ARG A 254 25.91 0.18 19.89
CA ARG A 254 26.99 0.61 20.79
C ARG A 254 27.67 -0.58 21.47
N GLU A 255 26.90 -1.57 21.93
CA GLU A 255 27.44 -2.81 22.51
C GLU A 255 28.29 -3.60 21.52
N LYS A 256 27.94 -3.56 20.23
CA LYS A 256 28.74 -4.12 19.15
C LYS A 256 30.05 -3.36 18.87
N GLY A 257 30.31 -2.25 19.55
CA GLY A 257 31.53 -1.46 19.42
C GLY A 257 31.43 -0.26 18.46
N TYR A 258 30.25 0.04 17.92
CA TYR A 258 30.06 1.21 17.08
C TYR A 258 29.92 2.49 17.90
N GLN A 259 30.44 3.58 17.37
CA GLN A 259 30.09 4.93 17.79
C GLN A 259 28.80 5.36 17.10
N VAL A 260 27.78 5.65 17.91
CA VAL A 260 26.48 6.16 17.45
C VAL A 260 26.27 7.56 18.01
N ARG A 261 26.44 8.57 17.14
CA ARG A 261 26.20 9.99 17.42
C ARG A 261 24.95 10.50 16.71
N ALA A 262 24.23 11.42 17.33
CA ALA A 262 23.17 12.16 16.67
C ALA A 262 23.73 13.06 15.55
N VAL A 263 22.97 13.20 14.47
CA VAL A 263 23.22 14.17 13.40
C VAL A 263 22.34 15.39 13.68
N LYS A 264 22.93 16.58 13.83
CA LYS A 264 22.19 17.81 14.12
C LYS A 264 21.74 18.48 12.83
N PHE A 265 20.47 18.86 12.76
CA PHE A 265 19.85 19.51 11.61
C PHE A 265 20.11 21.02 11.63
N THR A 266 20.57 21.59 10.50
CA THR A 266 20.93 23.02 10.47
C THR A 266 20.33 23.82 9.31
N ALA A 267 19.76 23.17 8.28
CA ALA A 267 19.10 23.89 7.18
C ALA A 267 17.82 23.20 6.66
N ASN A 268 16.85 24.02 6.25
CA ASN A 268 15.52 23.62 5.74
C ASN A 268 15.48 23.44 4.21
N ASN A 269 16.62 23.21 3.55
CA ASN A 269 16.66 23.04 2.08
C ASN A 269 16.22 21.64 1.61
N GLY A 270 15.78 20.75 2.52
CA GLY A 270 15.37 19.38 2.18
C GLY A 270 14.17 19.30 1.21
N ASN A 271 13.33 20.33 1.16
CA ASN A 271 12.17 20.35 0.26
C ASN A 271 12.55 20.25 -1.22
N GLN A 272 13.65 20.86 -1.65
CA GLN A 272 14.07 20.81 -3.06
C GLN A 272 14.51 19.40 -3.46
N ASP A 273 15.24 18.70 -2.58
CA ASP A 273 15.68 17.33 -2.82
C ASP A 273 14.51 16.37 -2.85
N LYS A 274 13.55 16.53 -1.92
CA LYS A 274 12.28 15.80 -1.92
C LYS A 274 11.55 15.94 -3.25
N GLU A 275 11.25 17.18 -3.66
CA GLU A 275 10.53 17.45 -4.91
C GLU A 275 11.25 16.89 -6.14
N THR A 276 12.58 16.93 -6.14
CA THR A 276 13.38 16.37 -7.24
C THR A 276 13.20 14.86 -7.31
N ILE A 277 13.27 14.16 -6.17
CA ILE A 277 13.10 12.70 -6.10
C ILE A 277 11.67 12.29 -6.46
N GLU A 278 10.65 13.03 -6.00
CA GLU A 278 9.24 12.72 -6.30
C GLU A 278 8.93 12.80 -7.80
N LYS A 279 9.58 13.75 -8.50
CA LYS A 279 9.45 13.90 -9.97
C LYS A 279 10.18 12.80 -10.75
N MET A 280 11.14 12.10 -10.16
CA MET A 280 11.80 10.97 -10.82
C MET A 280 10.83 9.80 -11.01
N ARG A 281 10.99 9.10 -12.13
CA ARG A 281 10.31 7.84 -12.44
C ARG A 281 11.31 6.71 -12.34
N PHE A 282 10.93 5.65 -11.63
CA PHE A 282 11.66 4.41 -11.60
C PHE A 282 11.21 3.55 -12.81
N PRO A 283 12.14 3.08 -13.65
CA PRO A 283 11.78 2.26 -14.80
C PRO A 283 11.23 0.91 -14.34
N VAL A 284 10.09 0.51 -14.93
CA VAL A 284 9.41 -0.74 -14.61
C VAL A 284 9.37 -1.68 -15.81
N HIS A 285 9.44 -2.99 -15.54
CA HIS A 285 9.35 -4.02 -16.57
C HIS A 285 7.90 -4.51 -16.70
N PHE A 286 7.30 -4.27 -17.85
CA PHE A 286 5.95 -4.74 -18.13
C PHE A 286 5.95 -6.17 -18.66
N GLY A 287 5.11 -7.01 -18.04
CA GLY A 287 4.79 -8.36 -18.50
C GLY A 287 3.32 -8.49 -18.83
N LYS A 288 3.00 -9.32 -19.83
CA LYS A 288 1.61 -9.64 -20.16
C LYS A 288 0.98 -10.49 -19.06
N GLN A 289 -0.09 -9.99 -18.46
CA GLN A 289 -0.91 -10.69 -17.47
C GLN A 289 -2.20 -11.20 -18.12
N TRP A 290 -2.76 -12.27 -17.56
CA TRP A 290 -4.02 -12.88 -18.00
C TRP A 290 -4.97 -13.01 -16.81
N SER A 291 -6.28 -12.90 -17.05
CA SER A 291 -7.26 -13.36 -16.08
C SER A 291 -7.13 -14.87 -15.85
N LYS A 292 -7.53 -15.36 -14.67
CA LYS A 292 -7.51 -16.79 -14.33
C LYS A 292 -8.25 -17.65 -15.38
N ASP A 293 -9.33 -17.12 -15.95
CA ASP A 293 -10.14 -17.76 -16.99
C ASP A 293 -9.69 -17.45 -18.44
N SER A 294 -8.56 -16.75 -18.62
CA SER A 294 -8.02 -16.33 -19.92
C SER A 294 -8.93 -15.42 -20.77
N LEU A 295 -10.01 -14.88 -20.21
CA LEU A 295 -10.94 -13.98 -20.89
C LEU A 295 -10.26 -12.70 -21.38
N TRP A 296 -9.35 -12.13 -20.59
CA TRP A 296 -8.64 -10.92 -20.94
C TRP A 296 -7.14 -11.00 -20.63
N SER A 297 -6.37 -10.17 -21.32
CA SER A 297 -4.97 -9.89 -21.00
C SER A 297 -4.68 -8.39 -21.03
N ALA A 298 -3.70 -7.97 -20.24
CA ALA A 298 -3.17 -6.61 -20.23
C ALA A 298 -1.69 -6.65 -19.77
N ASP A 299 -0.87 -5.75 -20.30
CA ASP A 299 0.50 -5.57 -19.83
C ASP A 299 0.49 -4.72 -18.55
N ALA A 300 1.14 -5.19 -17.49
CA ALA A 300 1.28 -4.46 -16.23
C ALA A 300 2.73 -4.56 -15.72
N PRO A 301 3.20 -3.63 -14.86
CA PRO A 301 4.56 -3.65 -14.32
C PRO A 301 4.79 -4.76 -13.28
N GLY A 302 3.74 -5.47 -12.88
CA GLY A 302 3.79 -6.61 -11.96
C GLY A 302 2.57 -7.51 -12.14
N ARG A 303 2.50 -8.55 -11.31
CA ARG A 303 1.35 -9.45 -11.25
C ARG A 303 0.13 -8.73 -10.68
N PHE A 304 -1.06 -9.09 -11.18
CA PHE A 304 -2.33 -8.71 -10.57
C PHE A 304 -2.67 -9.69 -9.44
N TYR A 305 -2.77 -9.18 -8.22
CA TYR A 305 -3.12 -9.95 -7.02
C TYR A 305 -4.62 -9.78 -6.72
N PRO A 306 -5.36 -10.87 -6.43
CA PRO A 306 -6.74 -10.78 -5.99
C PRO A 306 -6.77 -10.02 -4.65
N THR A 307 -7.57 -8.97 -4.58
CA THR A 307 -7.73 -8.20 -3.33
C THR A 307 -9.10 -8.39 -2.75
N ALA A 308 -10.16 -8.37 -3.57
CA ALA A 308 -11.54 -8.53 -3.13
C ALA A 308 -12.30 -9.56 -4.00
N SER A 309 -13.17 -10.35 -3.38
CA SER A 309 -14.08 -11.28 -4.04
C SER A 309 -15.38 -11.35 -3.25
N TYR A 310 -16.53 -11.05 -3.87
CA TYR A 310 -17.84 -11.25 -3.23
C TYR A 310 -18.99 -11.19 -4.25
N LYS A 311 -19.88 -12.19 -4.23
CA LYS A 311 -21.14 -12.23 -5.03
C LYS A 311 -20.98 -11.74 -6.48
N GLY A 312 -20.01 -12.30 -7.21
CA GLY A 312 -19.76 -11.97 -8.62
C GLY A 312 -19.00 -10.67 -8.86
N PHE A 313 -18.62 -9.93 -7.81
CA PHE A 313 -17.62 -8.89 -7.88
C PHE A 313 -16.23 -9.47 -7.57
N GLU A 314 -15.26 -9.16 -8.42
CA GLU A 314 -13.84 -9.46 -8.21
C GLU A 314 -13.01 -8.19 -8.42
N GLN A 315 -11.96 -8.03 -7.63
CA GLN A 315 -10.96 -6.99 -7.83
C GLN A 315 -9.57 -7.58 -7.76
N HIS A 316 -8.74 -7.15 -8.70
CA HIS A 316 -7.33 -7.45 -8.72
C HIS A 316 -6.51 -6.15 -8.77
N LEU A 317 -5.42 -6.11 -8.01
CA LEU A 317 -4.53 -4.96 -7.88
C LEU A 317 -3.10 -5.34 -8.24
N CYS A 318 -2.43 -4.46 -8.96
CA CYS A 318 -0.99 -4.38 -9.08
C CYS A 318 -0.57 -2.96 -8.62
N ALA A 319 0.04 -2.86 -7.46
CA ALA A 319 0.61 -1.62 -6.95
C ALA A 319 2.06 -1.47 -7.44
N ASP A 320 2.34 -0.38 -8.16
CA ASP A 320 3.69 0.05 -8.48
C ASP A 320 4.22 0.88 -7.30
N MET A 321 4.76 0.18 -6.32
CA MET A 321 5.30 0.78 -5.09
C MET A 321 6.50 1.69 -5.36
N ASN A 322 7.24 1.45 -6.46
CA ASN A 322 8.40 2.25 -6.85
C ASN A 322 8.02 3.66 -7.33
N ASN A 323 6.86 3.80 -7.96
CA ASN A 323 6.38 5.08 -8.50
C ASN A 323 5.18 5.68 -7.76
N GLY A 324 4.60 4.99 -6.78
CA GLY A 324 3.40 5.47 -6.09
C GLY A 324 2.17 5.43 -6.99
N ALA A 325 2.07 4.38 -7.82
CA ALA A 325 0.99 4.21 -8.78
C ALA A 325 0.32 2.85 -8.63
N PHE A 326 -0.85 2.68 -9.22
CA PHE A 326 -1.57 1.42 -9.24
C PHE A 326 -2.18 1.13 -10.60
N TYR A 327 -2.39 -0.16 -10.82
CA TYR A 327 -3.13 -0.74 -11.93
C TYR A 327 -4.11 -1.72 -11.32
N ALA A 328 -5.37 -1.68 -11.72
CA ALA A 328 -6.37 -2.58 -11.16
C ALA A 328 -7.40 -3.02 -12.20
N VAL A 329 -7.97 -4.20 -11.98
CA VAL A 329 -9.02 -4.78 -12.81
C VAL A 329 -10.18 -5.21 -11.94
N TYR A 330 -11.36 -4.72 -12.27
CA TYR A 330 -12.59 -4.96 -11.55
C TYR A 330 -13.50 -5.75 -12.47
N ARG A 331 -14.15 -6.78 -11.95
CA ARG A 331 -15.13 -7.58 -12.68
C ARG A 331 -16.41 -7.62 -11.88
N LEU A 332 -17.53 -7.46 -12.55
CA LEU A 332 -18.85 -7.56 -11.94
C LEU A 332 -19.75 -8.36 -12.87
N LYS A 333 -20.18 -9.54 -12.41
CA LYS A 333 -21.13 -10.37 -13.16
C LYS A 333 -22.45 -9.60 -13.33
N THR A 334 -22.90 -9.50 -14.59
CA THR A 334 -24.18 -8.87 -14.93
C THR A 334 -25.28 -9.88 -15.14
N PHE A 335 -24.91 -11.13 -15.45
CA PHE A 335 -25.85 -12.16 -15.90
C PHE A 335 -26.78 -11.66 -17.02
N GLY A 336 -26.29 -10.73 -17.86
CA GLY A 336 -27.09 -10.05 -18.89
C GLY A 336 -27.75 -11.02 -19.85
N TRP A 337 -27.01 -12.04 -20.30
CA TRP A 337 -27.55 -13.12 -21.13
C TRP A 337 -28.77 -13.84 -20.51
N TRP A 338 -28.74 -14.10 -19.19
CA TRP A 338 -29.81 -14.81 -18.47
C TRP A 338 -31.03 -13.92 -18.21
N THR A 339 -30.79 -12.62 -18.02
CA THR A 339 -31.82 -11.62 -17.70
C THR A 339 -32.36 -10.89 -18.94
N GLY A 340 -31.84 -11.19 -20.13
CA GLY A 340 -32.22 -10.55 -21.39
C GLY A 340 -31.66 -9.12 -21.56
N GLN A 341 -30.70 -8.71 -20.75
CA GLN A 341 -30.05 -7.40 -20.85
C GLN A 341 -28.87 -7.46 -21.82
N SER A 342 -28.91 -6.68 -22.89
CA SER A 342 -27.80 -6.61 -23.83
C SER A 342 -26.61 -5.84 -23.23
N PRO A 343 -25.38 -6.10 -23.72
CA PRO A 343 -24.21 -5.29 -23.36
C PRO A 343 -24.40 -3.79 -23.57
N GLU A 344 -25.08 -3.39 -24.66
CA GLU A 344 -25.35 -1.98 -24.98
C GLU A 344 -26.24 -1.33 -23.93
N TYR A 345 -27.29 -2.04 -23.48
CA TYR A 345 -28.18 -1.55 -22.44
C TYR A 345 -27.46 -1.30 -21.12
N VAL A 346 -26.60 -2.23 -20.70
CA VAL A 346 -25.80 -2.07 -19.48
C VAL A 346 -24.75 -0.95 -19.66
N ALA A 347 -24.16 -0.82 -20.84
CA ALA A 347 -23.24 0.28 -21.15
C ALA A 347 -23.91 1.66 -21.12
N GLU A 348 -25.18 1.77 -21.53
CA GLU A 348 -26.00 2.99 -21.39
C GLU A 348 -26.36 3.29 -19.94
N ARG A 349 -26.67 2.26 -19.14
CA ARG A 349 -26.87 2.45 -17.69
C ARG A 349 -25.62 3.00 -17.02
N LEU A 350 -24.46 2.41 -17.30
CA LEU A 350 -23.17 2.94 -16.85
C LEU A 350 -22.96 4.39 -17.34
N ASP A 351 -23.33 4.68 -18.59
CA ASP A 351 -23.22 6.02 -19.16
C ASP A 351 -23.93 7.09 -18.32
N SER A 352 -25.17 6.78 -17.90
CA SER A 352 -26.00 7.70 -17.12
C SER A 352 -25.48 7.99 -15.72
N ILE A 353 -24.76 7.03 -15.11
CA ILE A 353 -24.28 7.16 -13.72
C ILE A 353 -22.80 7.57 -13.63
N LEU A 354 -22.07 7.55 -14.75
CA LEU A 354 -20.63 7.86 -14.79
C LEU A 354 -20.32 9.24 -14.20
N TYR A 355 -21.11 10.27 -14.54
CA TYR A 355 -20.92 11.63 -14.04
C TYR A 355 -21.03 11.71 -12.50
N GLU A 356 -21.93 10.92 -11.91
CA GLU A 356 -22.21 10.95 -10.47
C GLU A 356 -21.26 10.07 -9.66
N LYS A 357 -20.85 8.94 -10.24
CA LYS A 357 -20.20 7.85 -9.49
C LYS A 357 -18.70 7.75 -9.71
N ILE A 358 -18.15 8.33 -10.78
CA ILE A 358 -16.70 8.27 -11.01
C ILE A 358 -15.93 9.28 -10.14
N PRO A 359 -14.80 8.91 -9.52
CA PRO A 359 -14.03 9.84 -8.70
C PRO A 359 -13.44 11.00 -9.51
N GLY A 360 -13.64 12.22 -9.01
CA GLY A 360 -13.01 13.42 -9.55
C GLY A 360 -13.75 14.05 -10.74
N LYS A 361 -13.14 15.09 -11.31
CA LYS A 361 -13.68 15.80 -12.47
C LYS A 361 -13.28 15.09 -13.75
N ILE A 362 -14.26 14.67 -14.55
CA ILE A 362 -14.04 14.11 -15.90
C ILE A 362 -13.31 15.15 -16.77
N GLN A 363 -12.17 14.74 -17.33
CA GLN A 363 -11.36 15.51 -18.27
C GLN A 363 -11.63 15.07 -19.71
N ASP A 364 -11.75 13.77 -19.93
CA ASP A 364 -12.00 13.15 -21.22
C ASP A 364 -12.94 11.96 -21.08
N ARG A 365 -13.78 11.73 -22.09
CA ARG A 365 -14.73 10.62 -22.15
C ARG A 365 -14.96 10.20 -23.60
N THR A 366 -14.76 8.93 -23.88
CA THR A 366 -14.95 8.34 -25.21
C THR A 366 -15.75 7.04 -25.11
N ARG A 367 -16.75 6.88 -25.99
CA ARG A 367 -17.51 5.62 -26.13
C ARG A 367 -16.64 4.57 -26.83
N LEU A 368 -16.69 3.33 -26.33
CA LEU A 368 -16.07 2.17 -26.96
C LEU A 368 -17.16 1.33 -27.63
N GLU A 369 -16.89 0.84 -28.84
CA GLU A 369 -17.79 -0.05 -29.60
C GLU A 369 -17.18 -1.46 -29.76
N THR A 370 -15.86 -1.55 -29.88
CA THR A 370 -15.14 -2.80 -30.13
C THR A 370 -14.02 -3.04 -29.09
N PRO A 371 -13.76 -4.29 -28.67
CA PRO A 371 -14.49 -5.52 -29.04
C PRO A 371 -15.84 -5.67 -28.33
N PHE A 372 -16.12 -4.80 -27.33
CA PHE A 372 -17.35 -4.75 -26.57
C PHE A 372 -17.74 -3.29 -26.34
N PRO A 373 -19.05 -2.98 -26.20
CA PRO A 373 -19.48 -1.63 -25.87
C PRO A 373 -19.00 -1.22 -24.48
N GLY A 374 -18.75 0.08 -24.29
CA GLY A 374 -18.27 0.57 -23.01
C GLY A 374 -17.77 2.00 -23.07
N HIS A 375 -16.90 2.38 -22.11
CA HIS A 375 -16.44 3.76 -21.94
C HIS A 375 -14.96 3.81 -21.58
N GLN A 376 -14.24 4.74 -22.20
CA GLN A 376 -12.96 5.21 -21.72
C GLN A 376 -13.15 6.57 -21.05
N VAL A 377 -12.62 6.74 -19.84
CA VAL A 377 -12.77 7.97 -19.07
C VAL A 377 -11.43 8.35 -18.44
N THR A 378 -11.12 9.64 -18.45
CA THR A 378 -9.99 10.21 -17.70
C THR A 378 -10.54 11.22 -16.72
N THR A 379 -10.16 11.14 -15.45
CA THR A 379 -10.61 12.05 -14.39
C THR A 379 -9.41 12.67 -13.68
N ARG A 380 -9.65 13.80 -13.01
CA ARG A 380 -8.71 14.42 -12.07
C ARG A 380 -9.37 14.56 -10.71
N THR A 381 -8.78 13.97 -9.67
CA THR A 381 -9.31 14.03 -8.30
C THR A 381 -9.15 15.43 -7.72
N ARG A 382 -9.74 15.68 -6.55
CA ARG A 382 -9.56 16.95 -5.82
C ARG A 382 -8.10 17.17 -5.38
N ARG A 383 -7.35 16.09 -5.12
CA ARG A 383 -5.91 16.13 -4.80
C ARG A 383 -5.05 16.48 -6.02
N GLY A 384 -5.63 16.45 -7.22
CA GLY A 384 -4.91 16.71 -8.46
C GLY A 384 -4.43 15.45 -9.18
N ASP A 385 -4.66 14.26 -8.63
CA ASP A 385 -4.23 13.00 -9.24
C ASP A 385 -5.10 12.64 -10.44
N VAL A 386 -4.47 12.23 -11.53
CA VAL A 386 -5.16 11.72 -12.71
C VAL A 386 -5.45 10.23 -12.54
N GLN A 387 -6.67 9.83 -12.92
CA GLN A 387 -7.06 8.43 -13.05
C GLN A 387 -7.64 8.17 -14.43
N ARG A 388 -7.37 6.98 -14.96
CA ARG A 388 -7.90 6.54 -16.25
C ARG A 388 -8.65 5.24 -16.07
N TYR A 389 -9.70 5.08 -16.86
CA TYR A 389 -10.60 3.95 -16.82
C TYR A 389 -10.90 3.49 -18.24
N LYS A 390 -10.89 2.18 -18.46
CA LYS A 390 -11.47 1.52 -19.63
C LYS A 390 -12.46 0.48 -19.14
N ILE A 391 -13.73 0.73 -19.40
CA ILE A 391 -14.85 -0.07 -18.94
C ILE A 391 -15.43 -0.77 -20.16
N TYR A 392 -15.51 -2.10 -20.10
CA TYR A 392 -16.07 -2.94 -21.14
C TYR A 392 -17.27 -3.69 -20.59
N VAL A 393 -18.32 -3.81 -21.38
CA VAL A 393 -19.49 -4.61 -21.03
C VAL A 393 -19.54 -5.82 -21.95
N THR A 394 -19.26 -6.99 -21.39
CA THR A 394 -19.39 -8.27 -22.09
C THR A 394 -20.81 -8.83 -21.92
N PRO A 395 -21.17 -9.92 -22.61
CA PRO A 395 -22.47 -10.59 -22.39
C PRO A 395 -22.71 -11.09 -20.96
N PHE A 396 -21.65 -11.25 -20.15
CA PHE A 396 -21.73 -11.85 -18.82
C PHE A 396 -21.30 -10.94 -17.66
N GLU A 397 -20.49 -9.92 -17.94
CA GLU A 397 -19.91 -9.06 -16.91
C GLU A 397 -19.46 -7.69 -17.42
N VAL A 398 -19.43 -6.73 -16.50
CA VAL A 398 -18.69 -5.47 -16.67
C VAL A 398 -17.26 -5.71 -16.21
N ILE A 399 -16.29 -5.32 -17.03
CA ILE A 399 -14.87 -5.34 -16.67
C ILE A 399 -14.32 -3.91 -16.76
N MET A 400 -13.78 -3.40 -15.67
CA MET A 400 -13.14 -2.09 -15.62
C MET A 400 -11.66 -2.23 -15.34
N PHE A 401 -10.84 -1.75 -16.28
CA PHE A 401 -9.41 -1.56 -16.11
C PHE A 401 -9.18 -0.13 -15.66
N THR A 402 -8.40 0.07 -14.60
CA THR A 402 -8.11 1.40 -14.08
C THR A 402 -6.64 1.54 -13.69
N THR A 403 -6.10 2.74 -13.88
CA THR A 403 -4.77 3.12 -13.40
C THR A 403 -4.80 4.54 -12.85
N GLY A 404 -3.99 4.78 -11.82
CA GLY A 404 -3.84 6.06 -11.16
C GLY A 404 -2.49 6.15 -10.46
N GLY A 405 -2.12 7.36 -10.09
CA GLY A 405 -0.91 7.64 -9.33
C GLY A 405 -0.78 9.13 -9.08
N ASN A 406 0.23 9.52 -8.31
CA ASN A 406 0.37 10.90 -7.86
C ASN A 406 0.51 11.88 -9.03
N GLY A 407 -0.28 12.97 -8.98
CA GLY A 407 -0.31 14.02 -9.99
C GLY A 407 -0.64 13.48 -11.38
N ASP A 408 0.27 13.69 -12.35
CA ASP A 408 0.05 13.35 -13.75
C ASP A 408 0.59 11.96 -14.15
N TYR A 409 0.92 11.08 -13.20
CA TYR A 409 1.47 9.74 -13.51
C TYR A 409 0.63 8.97 -14.55
N ALA A 410 -0.71 8.98 -14.41
CA ALA A 410 -1.59 8.24 -15.31
C ALA A 410 -1.66 8.80 -16.74
N LEU A 411 -1.04 9.95 -17.01
CA LEU A 411 -0.84 10.50 -18.36
C LEU A 411 0.48 10.05 -18.99
N GLY A 412 1.31 9.30 -18.26
CA GLY A 412 2.61 8.80 -18.72
C GLY A 412 2.55 7.55 -19.60
N GLU A 413 3.72 7.15 -20.10
CA GLU A 413 3.89 6.04 -21.04
C GLU A 413 3.48 4.69 -20.44
N GLU A 414 3.72 4.48 -19.16
CA GLU A 414 3.36 3.25 -18.44
C GLU A 414 1.84 3.03 -18.41
N ALA A 415 1.08 4.10 -18.12
CA ALA A 415 -0.37 4.07 -18.12
C ALA A 415 -0.94 3.89 -19.53
N ASP A 416 -0.33 4.53 -20.54
CA ASP A 416 -0.69 4.33 -21.95
C ASP A 416 -0.46 2.89 -22.39
N ARG A 417 0.68 2.30 -22.01
CA ARG A 417 0.99 0.89 -22.32
C ARG A 417 -0.04 -0.04 -21.69
N PHE A 418 -0.37 0.13 -20.41
CA PHE A 418 -1.42 -0.65 -19.76
C PHE A 418 -2.76 -0.52 -20.51
N MET A 419 -3.23 0.71 -20.73
CA MET A 419 -4.53 0.94 -21.37
C MET A 419 -4.59 0.41 -22.80
N ASN A 420 -3.50 0.50 -23.57
CA ASN A 420 -3.47 0.10 -24.98
C ASN A 420 -3.17 -1.39 -25.20
N SER A 421 -2.68 -2.09 -24.18
CA SER A 421 -2.38 -3.53 -24.24
C SER A 421 -3.58 -4.43 -23.93
N ILE A 422 -4.70 -3.88 -23.45
CA ILE A 422 -5.90 -4.66 -23.11
C ILE A 422 -6.41 -5.43 -24.33
N ARG A 423 -6.53 -6.74 -24.21
CA ARG A 423 -7.10 -7.64 -25.23
C ARG A 423 -8.08 -8.60 -24.57
N PHE A 424 -9.14 -8.92 -25.30
CA PHE A 424 -10.06 -9.98 -24.95
C PHE A 424 -9.76 -11.20 -25.82
N LEU A 425 -10.02 -12.40 -25.31
CA LEU A 425 -9.94 -13.61 -26.12
C LEU A 425 -10.89 -13.44 -27.30
N GLU A 426 -10.37 -13.51 -28.53
CA GLU A 426 -11.25 -13.62 -29.71
C GLU A 426 -12.06 -14.90 -29.51
N THR A 427 -13.38 -14.77 -29.42
CA THR A 427 -14.26 -15.91 -29.56
C THR A 427 -13.89 -16.58 -30.87
N VAL A 428 -13.38 -17.81 -30.79
CA VAL A 428 -13.20 -18.68 -31.95
C VAL A 428 -14.49 -18.55 -32.74
N LYS A 429 -14.42 -17.96 -33.93
CA LYS A 429 -15.56 -17.87 -34.86
C LYS A 429 -16.09 -19.30 -34.95
N THR A 430 -17.24 -19.55 -34.32
CA THR A 430 -17.94 -20.81 -34.43
C THR A 430 -18.19 -21.04 -35.91
N ALA A 431 -17.55 -22.08 -36.45
CA ALA A 431 -17.65 -22.52 -37.82
C ALA A 431 -19.08 -22.93 -38.18
#